data_AF-A0A139WBM3-F1
#
_entry.id   AF-A0A139WBM3-F1
#
_cell.length_a   1.000
_cell.length_b   1.000
_cell.length_c   1.000
_cell.angle_alpha   90.00
_cell.angle_beta   90.00
_cell.angle_gamma   90.00
#
_symmetry.space_group_name_H-M   'P 1'
#
loop_
_entity.id
_entity.type
_entity.pdbx_description
1 polymer ?
#
loop_
_entity_poly.entity_id
_entity_poly.type
_entity_poly.pdbx_seq_one_letter_code
_entity_poly.pdbx_strand_id
1 'polypeptide(L)'
;MRGAFLHVPPGLGSSSDPVTFQLHCCGLNGPDEYKYANGSLPNSCCLEEVRPCMKREYESYYHNGCVSALYEFMVDKSKVFGAVVLGIALVELFGAFFAFCLVSSVKNSYRRSLYA
;
A
#
# COMPACT_ATOMS: atom_id res chain seq x y z
N MET A 1 -6.14 -9.92 23.31
CA MET A 1 -4.78 -9.46 22.97
C MET A 1 -3.89 -10.66 22.69
N ARG A 2 -3.94 -11.20 21.46
CA ARG A 2 -2.93 -12.12 20.95
C ARG A 2 -2.70 -11.72 19.50
N GLY A 3 -1.51 -11.19 19.24
CA GLY A 3 -1.08 -10.81 17.90
C GLY A 3 -1.14 -12.02 16.99
N ALA A 4 -1.87 -11.91 15.90
CA ALA A 4 -1.77 -12.84 14.80
C ALA A 4 -0.42 -12.58 14.12
N PHE A 5 0.59 -13.34 14.54
CA PHE A 5 1.80 -13.52 13.75
C PHE A 5 1.33 -14.22 12.46
N LEU A 6 1.22 -13.48 11.36
CA LEU A 6 0.90 -14.03 10.05
C LEU A 6 1.98 -15.07 9.71
N HIS A 7 1.67 -16.32 9.97
CA HIS A 7 2.41 -17.46 9.46
C HIS A 7 2.17 -17.49 7.94
N VAL A 8 3.04 -16.82 7.18
CA VAL A 8 3.07 -16.93 5.72
C VAL A 8 3.58 -18.33 5.39
N PRO A 9 2.76 -19.21 4.80
CA PRO A 9 3.21 -20.54 4.41
C PRO A 9 4.28 -20.42 3.32
N PRO A 10 5.33 -21.25 3.34
CA PRO A 10 6.34 -21.28 2.28
C PRO A 10 5.72 -21.89 1.02
N GLY A 11 5.33 -21.05 0.06
CA GLY A 11 4.72 -21.53 -1.19
C GLY A 11 4.03 -20.48 -2.08
N LEU A 12 3.89 -19.23 -1.65
CA LEU A 12 3.15 -18.21 -2.42
C LEU A 12 4.10 -17.28 -3.20
N GLY A 13 4.95 -17.87 -4.05
CA GLY A 13 5.88 -17.16 -4.94
C GLY A 13 5.54 -17.33 -6.42
N SER A 14 4.25 -17.47 -6.75
CA SER A 14 3.79 -17.70 -8.14
C SER A 14 3.23 -16.41 -8.73
N SER A 15 4.15 -15.52 -9.13
CA SER A 15 4.13 -14.68 -10.34
C SER A 15 2.89 -13.87 -10.79
N SER A 16 1.74 -13.79 -10.09
CA SER A 16 0.58 -13.00 -10.57
C SER A 16 -0.47 -12.69 -9.49
N ASP A 17 -0.11 -12.01 -8.40
CA ASP A 17 -1.08 -11.33 -7.53
C ASP A 17 -1.27 -9.87 -7.99
N PRO A 18 -2.50 -9.40 -8.26
CA PRO A 18 -2.77 -8.10 -8.92
C PRO A 18 -2.47 -6.86 -8.06
N VAL A 19 -1.75 -7.02 -6.94
CA VAL A 19 -1.21 -5.95 -6.11
C VAL A 19 0.27 -6.25 -5.83
N THR A 20 1.06 -6.59 -6.85
CA THR A 20 2.52 -6.48 -6.73
C THR A 20 2.84 -4.99 -6.67
N PHE A 21 3.02 -4.47 -5.45
CA PHE A 21 3.67 -3.18 -5.29
C PHE A 21 5.06 -3.34 -5.92
N GLN A 22 5.31 -2.66 -7.04
CA GLN A 22 6.60 -2.67 -7.76
C GLN A 22 7.62 -1.90 -6.93
N LEU A 23 7.95 -2.47 -5.77
CA LEU A 23 8.89 -1.93 -4.83
C LEU A 23 10.21 -2.62 -5.13
N HIS A 24 11.18 -1.84 -5.60
CA HIS A 24 12.53 -2.30 -5.95
C HIS A 24 13.29 -2.76 -4.69
N CYS A 25 12.91 -3.92 -4.14
CA CYS A 25 13.39 -4.44 -2.86
C CYS A 25 13.49 -5.97 -2.86
N CYS A 26 14.21 -6.51 -1.88
CA CYS A 26 14.39 -7.93 -1.67
C CYS A 26 14.42 -8.29 -0.19
N GLY A 27 13.49 -9.14 0.23
CA GLY A 27 13.34 -9.52 1.63
C GLY A 27 12.79 -8.38 2.50
N LEU A 28 12.49 -8.65 3.76
CA LEU A 28 11.92 -7.66 4.66
C LEU A 28 12.97 -6.60 5.03
N ASN A 29 14.12 -7.03 5.54
CA ASN A 29 15.27 -6.20 5.89
C ASN A 29 16.42 -6.30 4.88
N GLY A 30 16.39 -7.31 4.01
CA GLY A 30 17.37 -7.48 2.96
C GLY A 30 17.39 -8.89 2.35
N PRO A 31 18.23 -9.09 1.32
CA PRO A 31 18.35 -10.34 0.56
C PRO A 31 18.89 -11.52 1.37
N ASP A 32 19.54 -11.25 2.51
CA ASP A 32 20.11 -12.28 3.39
C ASP A 32 19.08 -13.16 4.11
N GLU A 33 17.82 -12.74 4.14
CA GLU A 33 16.71 -13.52 4.69
C GLU A 33 16.45 -14.79 3.87
N TYR A 34 16.77 -14.77 2.56
CA TYR A 34 16.66 -15.93 1.70
C TYR A 34 17.89 -16.84 1.85
N LYS A 35 17.68 -18.00 2.47
CA LYS A 35 18.70 -19.03 2.72
C LYS A 35 18.47 -20.29 1.88
N TYR A 36 18.11 -20.12 0.62
CA TYR A 36 17.97 -21.25 -0.30
C TYR A 36 19.33 -21.93 -0.52
N ALA A 37 19.37 -23.26 -0.43
CA ALA A 37 20.60 -24.03 -0.52
C ALA A 37 21.35 -23.85 -1.86
N ASN A 38 20.64 -23.47 -2.93
CA ASN A 38 21.23 -23.19 -4.24
C ASN A 38 21.62 -21.72 -4.45
N GLY A 39 21.37 -20.85 -3.47
CA GLY A 39 21.61 -19.41 -3.57
C GLY A 39 20.71 -18.65 -4.55
N SER A 40 19.65 -19.28 -5.06
CA SER A 40 18.65 -18.60 -5.90
C SER A 40 17.80 -17.66 -5.07
N LEU A 41 17.40 -16.55 -5.67
CA LEU A 41 16.45 -15.59 -5.11
C LEU A 41 15.09 -15.75 -5.79
N PRO A 42 13.98 -15.35 -5.13
CA PRO A 42 12.68 -15.32 -5.77
C PRO A 42 12.66 -14.29 -6.90
N ASN A 43 11.88 -14.54 -7.96
CA ASN A 43 11.80 -13.66 -9.14
C ASN A 43 11.40 -12.21 -8.82
N SER A 44 10.69 -11.99 -7.70
CA SER A 44 10.31 -10.65 -7.20
C SER A 44 11.49 -9.83 -6.70
N CYS A 45 12.59 -10.48 -6.31
CA CYS A 45 13.83 -9.84 -5.88
C CYS A 45 14.76 -9.51 -7.06
N CYS A 46 14.54 -10.16 -8.20
CA CYS A 46 15.38 -9.99 -9.38
C CYS A 46 15.04 -8.72 -10.15
N LEU A 47 16.06 -8.15 -10.81
CA LEU A 47 15.84 -7.11 -11.81
C LEU A 47 15.01 -7.66 -12.97
N GLU A 48 14.20 -6.82 -13.61
CA GLU A 48 13.28 -7.21 -14.69
C GLU A 48 14.00 -7.96 -15.82
N GLU A 49 15.24 -7.58 -16.10
CA GLU A 49 16.07 -8.12 -17.18
C GLU A 49 16.79 -9.43 -16.81
N VAL A 50 16.84 -9.79 -15.51
CA VAL A 50 17.65 -10.91 -15.01
C VAL A 50 16.79 -11.88 -14.19
N ARG A 51 16.01 -12.73 -14.87
CA ARG A 51 15.21 -13.79 -14.24
C ARG A 51 15.57 -15.16 -14.83
N PRO A 52 15.98 -16.16 -14.02
CA PRO A 52 16.20 -16.12 -12.57
C PRO A 52 17.49 -15.41 -12.16
N CYS A 53 17.54 -14.88 -10.92
CA CYS A 53 18.73 -14.25 -10.34
C CYS A 53 19.33 -15.10 -9.19
N MET A 54 20.62 -14.90 -8.95
CA MET A 54 21.36 -15.59 -7.89
C MET A 54 22.00 -14.60 -6.93
N LYS A 55 22.05 -14.95 -5.65
CA LYS A 55 22.70 -14.13 -4.62
C LYS A 55 24.18 -13.85 -4.90
N ARG A 56 24.85 -14.74 -5.65
CA ARG A 56 26.25 -14.59 -6.05
C ARG A 56 26.46 -13.53 -7.14
N GLU A 57 25.41 -13.17 -7.86
CA GLU A 57 25.40 -12.19 -8.93
C GLU A 57 24.84 -10.88 -8.38
N TYR A 58 25.70 -10.10 -7.73
CA TYR A 58 25.30 -8.88 -7.00
C TYR A 58 24.43 -7.95 -7.86
N GLU A 59 24.78 -7.75 -9.13
CA GLU A 59 24.06 -6.88 -10.07
C GLU A 59 22.73 -7.45 -10.60
N SER A 60 22.29 -8.63 -10.15
CA SER A 60 21.08 -9.29 -10.69
C SER A 60 19.82 -9.07 -9.86
N TYR A 61 19.92 -8.44 -8.69
CA TYR A 61 18.83 -8.36 -7.73
C TYR A 61 18.82 -7.07 -6.90
N TYR A 62 17.69 -6.74 -6.27
CA TYR A 62 17.56 -5.57 -5.40
C TYR A 62 18.23 -5.77 -4.04
N HIS A 63 19.08 -4.85 -3.60
CA HIS A 63 19.79 -4.96 -2.32
C HIS A 63 19.00 -4.45 -1.11
N ASN A 64 18.05 -3.55 -1.34
CA ASN A 64 17.32 -2.89 -0.27
C ASN A 64 16.24 -3.81 0.31
N GLY A 65 16.07 -3.81 1.62
CA GLY A 65 14.93 -4.43 2.28
C GLY A 65 13.63 -3.69 1.97
N CYS A 66 12.52 -4.42 1.85
CA CYS A 66 11.22 -3.84 1.51
C CYS A 66 10.69 -2.87 2.56
N VAL A 67 11.06 -3.03 3.84
CA VAL A 67 10.70 -2.05 4.88
C VAL A 67 11.34 -0.69 4.61
N SER A 68 12.64 -0.67 4.26
CA SER A 68 13.34 0.57 3.94
C SER A 68 12.81 1.20 2.67
N ALA A 69 12.66 0.40 1.61
CA ALA A 69 12.14 0.89 0.33
C ALA A 69 10.71 1.45 0.46
N LEU A 70 9.87 0.85 1.30
CA LEU A 70 8.51 1.34 1.55
C LEU A 70 8.53 2.65 2.33
N TYR A 71 9.39 2.74 3.35
CA TYR A 71 9.56 3.95 4.13
C TYR A 71 10.03 5.11 3.25
N GLU A 72 11.06 4.89 2.43
CA GLU A 72 11.56 5.87 1.48
C GLU A 72 10.49 6.28 0.47
N PHE A 73 9.76 5.32 -0.10
CA PHE A 73 8.64 5.62 -1.00
C PHE A 73 7.58 6.49 -0.34
N MET A 74 7.21 6.20 0.91
CA MET A 74 6.23 6.99 1.67
C MET A 74 6.75 8.39 1.99
N VAL A 75 8.04 8.53 2.35
CA VAL A 75 8.67 9.82 2.66
C VAL A 75 8.80 10.67 1.40
N ASP A 76 9.26 10.10 0.30
CA ASP A 76 9.44 10.80 -0.98
C ASP A 76 8.11 11.25 -1.58
N LYS A 77 7.07 10.42 -1.44
CA LYS A 77 5.72 10.71 -1.94
C LYS A 77 4.80 11.35 -0.91
N SER A 78 5.31 11.66 0.29
CA SER A 78 4.52 12.20 1.41
C SER A 78 3.77 13.48 1.03
N LYS A 79 4.36 14.35 0.20
CA LYS A 79 3.71 15.57 -0.31
C LYS A 79 2.47 15.27 -1.13
N VAL A 80 2.53 14.25 -1.99
CA VAL A 80 1.41 13.84 -2.84
C VAL A 80 0.32 13.20 -2.00
N PHE A 81 0.68 12.26 -1.12
CA PHE A 81 -0.27 11.64 -0.21
C PHE A 81 -0.96 12.67 0.71
N GLY A 82 -0.20 13.63 1.24
CA GLY A 82 -0.74 14.71 2.05
C GLY A 82 -1.77 15.56 1.30
N ALA A 83 -1.48 15.92 0.05
CA ALA A 83 -2.42 16.67 -0.79
C ALA A 83 -3.69 15.87 -1.09
N VAL A 84 -3.56 14.57 -1.40
CA VAL A 84 -4.72 13.69 -1.67
C VAL A 84 -5.61 13.56 -0.43
N VAL A 85 -5.02 13.29 0.73
CA VAL A 85 -5.75 13.15 2.00
C VAL A 85 -6.47 14.45 2.36
N LEU A 86 -5.78 15.59 2.22
CA LEU A 86 -6.39 16.90 2.46
C LEU A 86 -7.55 17.17 1.49
N GLY A 87 -7.40 16.83 0.21
CA GLY A 87 -8.45 16.97 -0.79
C GLY A 87 -9.69 16.15 -0.45
N ILE A 88 -9.51 14.88 -0.09
CA ILE A 88 -10.61 13.99 0.32
C ILE A 88 -11.33 14.56 1.54
N ALA A 89 -10.59 15.01 2.56
CA ALA A 89 -11.17 15.60 3.76
C ALA A 89 -12.02 16.85 3.47
N LEU A 90 -11.56 17.71 2.54
CA LEU A 90 -12.32 18.89 2.13
C LEU A 90 -13.60 18.52 1.37
N VAL A 91 -13.52 17.57 0.44
CA VAL A 91 -14.70 17.09 -0.32
C VAL A 91 -15.75 16.51 0.61
N GLU A 92 -15.34 15.71 1.59
CA GLU A 92 -16.23 15.15 2.60
C GLU A 92 -16.89 16.26 3.44
N LEU A 93 -16.13 17.27 3.85
CA LEU A 93 -16.65 18.41 4.61
C LEU A 93 -17.71 19.19 3.82
N PHE A 94 -17.47 19.44 2.52
CA PHE A 94 -18.45 20.08 1.65
C PHE A 94 -19.70 19.20 1.48
N GLY A 95 -19.53 17.89 1.29
CA GLY A 95 -20.65 16.94 1.20
C GLY A 95 -21.52 16.95 2.46
N ALA A 96 -20.90 16.93 3.63
CA ALA A 96 -21.59 17.02 4.93
C ALA A 96 -22.34 18.36 5.07
N PHE A 97 -21.72 19.47 4.68
CA PHE A 97 -22.35 20.80 4.74
C PHE A 97 -23.59 20.87 3.84
N PHE A 98 -23.48 20.43 2.58
CA PHE A 98 -24.62 20.42 1.66
C PHE A 98 -25.75 19.49 2.13
N ALA A 99 -25.40 18.30 2.63
CA ALA A 99 -26.38 17.38 3.20
C ALA A 99 -27.12 18.02 4.39
N PHE A 100 -26.40 18.71 5.27
CA PHE A 100 -27.00 19.42 6.41
C PHE A 100 -27.95 20.53 5.95
N CYS A 101 -27.56 21.33 4.96
CA CYS A 101 -28.42 22.37 4.38
C CYS A 101 -29.68 21.78 3.74
N LEU A 102 -29.54 20.70 2.98
CA LEU A 102 -30.66 20.01 2.33
C LEU A 102 -31.66 19.49 3.36
N VAL A 103 -31.16 18.76 4.37
CA VAL A 103 -31.99 18.21 5.45
C VAL A 103 -32.71 19.32 6.22
N SER A 104 -32.02 20.42 6.51
CA SER A 104 -32.62 21.56 7.21
C SER A 104 -33.75 22.20 6.40
N SER A 105 -33.56 22.36 5.10
CA SER A 105 -34.59 22.91 4.19
C SER A 105 -35.84 22.02 4.12
N VAL A 106 -35.65 20.71 3.98
CA VAL A 106 -36.74 19.73 3.94
C VAL A 106 -37.49 19.68 5.26
N LYS A 107 -36.78 19.58 6.39
CA LYS A 107 -37.40 19.55 7.72
C LYS A 107 -38.19 20.82 8.01
N ASN A 108 -37.68 21.97 7.60
CA ASN A 108 -38.38 23.24 7.74
C ASN A 108 -39.69 23.26 6.93
N SER A 109 -39.67 22.72 5.72
CA SER A 109 -40.87 22.62 4.86
C SER A 109 -41.94 21.70 5.47
N TYR A 110 -41.54 20.51 5.96
CA TYR A 110 -42.45 19.59 6.66
C TYR A 110 -43.04 20.19 7.95
N ARG A 111 -42.23 20.93 8.73
CA ARG A 111 -42.74 21.60 9.92
C ARG A 111 -43.79 22.66 9.57
N ARG A 112 -43.61 23.45 8.51
CA ARG A 112 -44.60 24.46 8.10
C ARG A 112 -45.94 23.85 7.67
N SER A 113 -45.93 22.68 7.02
CA SER A 113 -47.17 21.98 6.65
C SER A 113 -47.91 21.32 7.83
N LEU A 114 -47.27 21.16 8.98
CA LEU A 114 -47.89 20.54 10.16
C LEU A 114 -48.59 21.54 11.11
N TYR A 115 -48.33 22.84 10.94
CA TYR A 115 -48.94 23.93 11.72
C TYR A 115 -49.96 24.74 10.91
N ALA A 116 -50.24 24.33 9.68
CA ALA A 116 -51.29 24.86 8.81
C ALA A 116 -52.48 23.91 8.84
#